data_AF-A0A060BKS0-F1
#
_entry.id   AF-A0A060BKS0-F1
#
_cell.length_a   1.000
_cell.length_b   1.000
_cell.length_c   1.000
_cell.angle_alpha   90.00
_cell.angle_beta   90.00
_cell.angle_gamma   90.00
#
_symmetry.space_group_name_H-M   'P 1'
#
loop_
_entity.id
_entity.type
_entity.pdbx_description
1 polymer ?
#
loop_
_entity_poly.entity_id
_entity_poly.type
_entity_poly.pdbx_seq_one_letter_code
_entity_poly.pdbx_strand_id
1 'polypeptide(L)' 'MPLPEGYTGHVRDPKVWRYQGRWYMVLGAQDRQKRGKVLLFSSADLHQWRNEGEI' A
#
# COMPACT_ATOMS: atom_id res chain seq x y z
N MET A 1 1.88 10.06 6.88
CA MET A 1 2.17 8.64 7.20
C MET A 1 3.63 8.38 6.94
N PRO A 2 4.44 8.01 7.94
CA PRO A 2 5.78 7.49 7.66
C PRO A 2 5.65 6.17 6.88
N LEU A 3 6.61 5.91 5.99
CA LEU A 3 6.71 4.65 5.27
C LEU A 3 6.84 3.49 6.26
N PRO A 4 6.21 2.33 6.01
CA PRO A 4 6.46 1.13 6.81
C PRO A 4 7.96 0.82 6.82
N GLU A 5 8.50 0.41 7.97
CA GLU A 5 9.91 -0.01 8.06
C GLU A 5 10.21 -1.11 7.04
N GLY A 6 11.30 -0.97 6.29
CA GLY A 6 11.77 -1.97 5.32
C GLY A 6 11.70 -1.57 3.85
N TYR A 7 11.00 -0.48 3.50
CA TYR A 7 10.88 -0.02 2.12
C TYR A 7 11.71 1.24 1.86
N THR A 8 12.18 1.37 0.62
CA THR A 8 12.76 2.62 0.12
C THR A 8 11.67 3.68 -0.03
N GLY A 9 12.02 4.97 -0.06
CA GLY A 9 11.09 6.08 -0.30
C GLY A 9 10.35 6.06 -1.65
N HIS A 10 10.57 5.03 -2.47
CA HIS A 10 9.93 4.80 -3.75
C HIS A 10 8.61 4.04 -3.57
N VAL A 11 7.61 4.72 -3.03
CA VAL A 11 6.23 4.26 -3.04
C VAL A 11 5.46 5.12 -4.03
N ARG A 12 4.94 4.50 -5.10
CA ARG A 12 4.32 5.21 -6.22
C ARG A 12 3.05 4.52 -6.71
N ASP A 13 2.28 5.30 -7.46
CA ASP A 13 1.14 4.88 -8.27
C ASP A 13 0.00 4.23 -7.46
N PRO A 14 -0.67 4.97 -6.55
CA PRO A 14 -1.82 4.46 -5.81
C PRO A 14 -2.97 4.10 -6.75
N LYS A 15 -3.26 2.80 -6.83
CA LYS A 15 -4.52 2.31 -7.41
C LYS A 15 -5.51 2.07 -6.30
N VAL A 16 -6.55 2.90 -6.24
CA VAL A 16 -7.61 2.80 -5.23
C VAL A 16 -8.90 2.30 -5.87
N TRP A 17 -9.57 1.34 -5.23
CA TRP A 17 -10.87 0.86 -5.67
C TRP A 17 -11.76 0.47 -4.48
N ARG A 18 -13.07 0.38 -4.71
CA ARG A 18 -14.05 -0.08 -3.72
C ARG A 18 -14.53 -1.48 -4.07
N TYR A 19 -14.54 -2.38 -3.10
CA TYR A 19 -15.07 -3.74 -3.25
C TYR A 19 -15.80 -4.16 -1.96
N GLN A 20 -17.02 -4.68 -2.10
CA GLN A 20 -17.87 -5.12 -0.98
C GLN A 20 -17.94 -4.11 0.19
N GLY A 21 -18.15 -2.83 -0.14
CA GLY A 21 -18.30 -1.78 0.87
C GLY A 21 -16.98 -1.28 1.50
N ARG A 22 -15.83 -1.89 1.19
CA ARG A 22 -14.51 -1.48 1.69
C ARG A 22 -13.65 -0.89 0.58
N TRP A 23 -12.75 0.02 0.95
CA TRP A 23 -11.75 0.57 0.04
C TRP A 23 -10.47 -0.24 0.12
N TYR A 24 -9.84 -0.40 -1.03
CA TYR A 24 -8.56 -1.07 -1.18
C TYR A 24 -7.62 -0.16 -1.96
N MET A 25 -6.34 -0.20 -1.59
CA MET A 25 -5.28 0.51 -2.27
C MET A 25 -4.12 -0.43 -2.49
N VAL A 26 -3.58 -0.41 -3.70
CA VAL A 26 -2.31 -1.05 -4.02
C VAL A 26 -1.26 0.02 -4.30
N LEU A 27 -0.07 -0.17 -3.75
CA LEU A 27 1.10 0.66 -4.00
C LEU A 27 2.25 -0.18 -4.53
N GLY A 28 2.90 0.32 -5.59
CA GLY A 28 4.20 -0.20 -5.99
C GLY A 28 5.27 0.32 -5.04
N ALA A 29 6.03 -0.59 -4.44
CA ALA A 29 7.15 -0.29 -3.55
C ALA A 29 8.43 -0.97 -4.05
N GLN A 30 9.55 -0.52 -3.52
CA GLN A 30 10.83 -1.21 -3.69
C GLN A 30 11.44 -1.44 -2.31
N ASP A 31 11.82 -2.69 -2.01
CA ASP A 31 12.50 -3.03 -0.77
C ASP A 31 13.99 -2.62 -0.80
N ARG A 32 14.67 -2.71 0.34
CA ARG A 32 16.12 -2.38 0.45
C ARG A 32 17.02 -3.25 -0.41
N GLN A 33 16.54 -4.39 -0.91
CA GLN A 33 17.26 -5.31 -1.79
C GLN A 33 16.98 -5.01 -3.27
N LYS A 34 16.34 -3.87 -3.57
CA LYS A 34 15.95 -3.41 -4.91
C LYS A 34 14.93 -4.32 -5.60
N ARG A 35 14.17 -5.12 -4.84
CA ARG A 35 13.10 -5.96 -5.39
C ARG A 35 11.80 -5.15 -5.44
N GLY A 36 11.10 -5.26 -6.56
CA GLY A 36 9.75 -4.70 -6.70
C GLY A 36 8.78 -5.43 -5.76
N LYS A 37 7.96 -4.66 -5.05
CA LYS A 37 6.98 -5.15 -4.09
C LYS A 37 5.64 -4.48 -4.35
N VAL A 38 4.56 -5.18 -4.01
CA VAL A 38 3.20 -4.66 -4.10
C VAL A 38 2.64 -4.65 -2.69
N LEU A 39 2.27 -3.47 -2.19
CA LEU A 39 1.69 -3.31 -0.87
C LEU A 39 0.18 -3.18 -0.99
N LEU A 40 -0.55 -3.95 -0.19
CA LEU A 40 -2.00 -3.87 -0.11
C LEU A 40 -2.41 -3.13 1.17
N PHE A 41 -3.35 -2.20 1.01
CA PHE A 41 -4.00 -1.51 2.10
C PHE A 41 -5.50 -1.61 1.99
N SER A 42 -6.20 -1.56 3.12
CA SER A 42 -7.65 -1.41 3.15
C SER A 42 -8.10 -0.25 4.03
N SER A 43 -9.25 0.33 3.71
CA SER A 43 -9.83 1.45 4.44
C SER A 43 -11.36 1.35 4.47
N ALA A 44 -11.98 1.89 5.51
CA ALA A 44 -13.42 2.08 5.57
C ALA A 44 -13.84 3.46 5.01
N ASP A 45 -12.95 4.45 5.04
CA ASP A 45 -13.28 5.87 4.92
C ASP A 45 -12.37 6.68 3.98
N LEU A 46 -11.41 6.03 3.29
CA LEU A 46 -10.36 6.64 2.44
C LEU A 46 -9.31 7.50 3.17
N HIS A 47 -9.46 7.74 4.46
CA HIS A 47 -8.56 8.57 5.25
C HIS A 47 -7.62 7.71 6.10
N GLN A 48 -8.18 6.69 6.74
CA GLN A 48 -7.44 5.74 7.57
C GLN A 48 -7.19 4.45 6.80
N TRP A 49 -5.92 4.18 6.51
CA TRP A 49 -5.48 3.00 5.77
C TRP A 49 -4.81 1.99 6.71
N ARG A 50 -5.30 0.75 6.68
CA ARG A 50 -4.70 -0.39 7.34
C ARG A 50 -3.81 -1.14 6.34
N ASN A 51 -2.58 -1.42 6.73
CA ASN A 51 -1.68 -2.27 5.95
C ASN A 51 -2.15 -3.74 6.05
N GLU A 52 -2.36 -4.39 4.90
CA GLU A 52 -2.75 -5.80 4.80
C GLU A 52 -1.57 -6.71 4.42
N GLY A 53 -0.39 -6.13 4.17
CA GLY A 53 0.84 -6.84 3.83
C GLY A 53 1.27 -6.71 2.36
N GLU A 54 2.25 -7.54 2.00
CA GLU A 54 2.76 -7.71 0.64
C GLU A 54 1.94 -8.78 -0.11
N ILE A 55 1.73 -8.58 -1.42
CA ILE A 55 1.12 -9.56 -2.34
C ILE A 55 2.02 -9.86 -3.54
#